data_AF-A0A382Y3P4-F1
#
_entry.id   AF-A0A382Y3P4-F1
#
_cell.length_a   1.000
_cell.length_b   1.000
_cell.length_c   1.000
_cell.angle_alpha   90.00
_cell.angle_beta   90.00
_cell.angle_gamma   90.00
#
_symmetry.space_group_name_H-M   'P 1'
#
loop_
_entity.id
_entity.type
_entity.pdbx_description
1 polymer ?
#
loop_
_entity_poly.entity_id
_entity_poly.type
_entity_poly.pdbx_seq_one_letter_code
_entity_poly.pdbx_strand_id
1 'polypeptide(L)'
;VLKFENLTGQNEGNHTCSAISVHIRNVLSGIGKLDVKSRRAILDNNPRDLELDYYIEGELTEIGGRRNINVTIVNAKSESNLWAGGFEFKDEEIVAYQDTIIQNILKKLNVEPIGNELTSSTRVYKNPETFNLIGEGIYHFEQKKYYAAIEAFNSVLKIDPANIVASYHKAKSYFELNNFKDAMIICERILDKSIEIDPIQWRMPIPEKKDVHPILCDNIELIEKNDLAIMLLKGDKVSRMICFNTSSGQISWENPIDDKFVSNTV
;
A
#
# COMPACT_ATOMS: atom_id res chain seq x y z
N VAL A 1 6.28 -7.08 6.03
CA VAL A 1 4.97 -7.44 6.64
C VAL A 1 4.40 -8.62 5.89
N LEU A 2 4.07 -9.71 6.57
CA LEU A 2 3.38 -10.87 6.00
C LEU A 2 1.86 -10.68 6.12
N LYS A 3 1.08 -11.60 5.52
CA LYS A 3 -0.37 -11.60 5.72
C LYS A 3 -0.65 -12.09 7.14
N PHE A 4 -1.45 -11.34 7.89
CA PHE A 4 -1.87 -11.74 9.23
C PHE A 4 -2.82 -12.93 9.14
N GLU A 5 -2.69 -13.85 10.08
CA GLU A 5 -3.47 -15.07 10.14
C GLU A 5 -4.72 -14.87 10.98
N ASN A 6 -5.83 -15.43 10.50
CA ASN A 6 -7.10 -15.39 11.20
C ASN A 6 -7.33 -16.69 11.96
N LEU A 7 -7.29 -16.61 13.28
CA LEU A 7 -7.52 -17.73 14.20
C LEU A 7 -8.86 -17.59 14.96
N THR A 8 -9.72 -16.64 14.58
CA THR A 8 -11.05 -16.47 15.22
C THR A 8 -12.07 -17.50 14.76
N GLY A 9 -11.82 -18.17 13.63
CA GLY A 9 -12.76 -19.10 12.99
C GLY A 9 -13.90 -18.42 12.22
N GLN A 10 -13.99 -17.09 12.23
CA GLN A 10 -15.02 -16.32 11.52
C GLN A 10 -14.45 -15.71 10.23
N ASN A 11 -15.24 -15.68 9.15
CA ASN A 11 -14.79 -15.11 7.87
C ASN A 11 -14.44 -13.61 7.96
N GLU A 12 -15.16 -12.87 8.80
CA GLU A 12 -14.93 -11.44 9.07
C GLU A 12 -13.52 -11.18 9.64
N GLY A 13 -12.95 -12.16 10.36
CA GLY A 13 -11.57 -12.09 10.82
C GLY A 13 -10.57 -12.02 9.65
N ASN A 14 -10.87 -12.63 8.50
CA ASN A 14 -10.02 -12.55 7.31
C ASN A 14 -10.01 -11.14 6.72
N HIS A 15 -11.14 -10.43 6.77
CA HIS A 15 -11.26 -9.06 6.29
C HIS A 15 -10.41 -8.14 7.18
N THR A 16 -10.54 -8.31 8.49
CA THR A 16 -9.77 -7.59 9.51
C THR A 16 -8.26 -7.79 9.33
N CYS A 17 -7.81 -9.05 9.20
CA CYS A 17 -6.41 -9.38 8.98
C CYS A 17 -5.86 -8.75 7.69
N SER A 18 -6.65 -8.77 6.61
CA SER A 18 -6.27 -8.21 5.31
C SER A 18 -6.12 -6.69 5.40
N ALA A 19 -7.05 -5.99 6.06
CA ALA A 19 -6.99 -4.55 6.30
C ALA A 19 -5.74 -4.15 7.10
N ILE A 20 -5.50 -4.77 8.26
CA ILE A 20 -4.38 -4.46 9.14
C ILE A 20 -3.04 -4.71 8.42
N SER A 21 -2.91 -5.86 7.76
CA SER A 21 -1.67 -6.22 7.06
C SER A 21 -1.30 -5.21 5.97
N VAL A 22 -2.30 -4.74 5.21
CA VAL A 22 -2.10 -3.75 4.15
C VAL A 22 -1.83 -2.38 4.75
N HIS A 23 -2.56 -1.97 5.78
CA HIS A 23 -2.35 -0.68 6.42
C HIS A 23 -0.95 -0.54 7.02
N ILE A 24 -0.53 -1.51 7.84
CA ILE A 24 0.83 -1.52 8.43
C ILE A 24 1.87 -1.47 7.32
N ARG A 25 1.72 -2.28 6.26
CA ARG A 25 2.65 -2.25 5.12
C ARG A 25 2.71 -0.87 4.48
N ASN A 26 1.57 -0.27 4.17
CA ASN A 26 1.51 1.02 3.49
C ASN A 26 2.16 2.13 4.32
N VAL A 27 1.88 2.18 5.63
CA VAL A 27 2.49 3.17 6.52
C VAL A 27 3.99 2.97 6.62
N LEU A 28 4.45 1.72 6.83
CA LEU A 28 5.88 1.44 6.93
C LEU A 28 6.62 1.70 5.61
N SER A 29 5.97 1.50 4.46
CA SER A 29 6.58 1.76 3.14
C SER A 29 6.77 3.26 2.89
N GLY A 30 5.99 4.12 3.55
CA GLY A 30 6.14 5.57 3.48
C GLY A 30 7.27 6.14 4.34
N ILE A 31 7.94 5.32 5.14
CA ILE A 31 9.03 5.76 6.02
C ILE A 31 10.34 5.55 5.28
N GLY A 32 10.99 6.64 4.86
CA GLY A 32 12.18 6.58 3.99
C GLY A 32 13.39 5.84 4.57
N LYS A 33 13.39 5.54 5.88
CA LYS A 33 14.41 4.72 6.55
C LYS A 33 14.20 3.21 6.41
N LEU A 34 13.06 2.77 5.86
CA LEU A 34 12.68 1.37 5.73
C LEU A 34 12.59 0.97 4.25
N ASP A 35 13.23 -0.15 3.87
CA ASP A 35 12.98 -0.82 2.59
C ASP A 35 11.93 -1.91 2.79
N VAL A 36 10.65 -1.53 2.61
CA VAL A 36 9.53 -2.45 2.81
C VAL A 36 9.18 -3.16 1.50
N LYS A 37 9.40 -4.47 1.46
CA LYS A 37 9.03 -5.27 0.28
C LYS A 37 7.52 -5.25 0.04
N SER A 38 7.17 -5.11 -1.24
CA SER A 38 5.78 -5.13 -1.67
C SER A 38 5.12 -6.47 -1.42
N ARG A 39 3.78 -6.44 -1.41
CA ARG A 39 2.99 -7.65 -1.27
C ARG A 39 3.29 -8.67 -2.37
N ARG A 40 3.42 -8.23 -3.62
CA ARG A 40 3.63 -9.14 -4.76
C ARG A 40 4.97 -9.86 -4.65
N ALA A 41 6.02 -9.15 -4.24
CA ALA A 41 7.33 -9.76 -4.00
C ALA A 41 7.27 -10.91 -2.97
N ILE A 42 6.41 -10.80 -1.96
CA ILE A 42 6.23 -11.81 -0.91
C ILE A 42 5.34 -12.98 -1.38
N LEU A 43 4.39 -12.75 -2.28
CA LEU A 43 3.52 -13.81 -2.81
C LEU A 43 4.23 -14.66 -3.87
N ASP A 44 5.10 -14.04 -4.66
CA ASP A 44 5.78 -14.69 -5.80
C ASP A 44 7.06 -15.42 -5.36
N ASN A 45 7.58 -15.17 -4.15
CA ASN A 45 8.83 -15.73 -3.65
C ASN A 45 8.68 -16.33 -2.24
N ASN A 46 9.55 -17.26 -1.88
CA ASN A 46 9.67 -17.64 -0.48
C ASN A 46 10.27 -16.44 0.28
N PRO A 47 9.73 -16.04 1.45
CA PRO A 47 10.34 -14.99 2.28
C PRO A 47 11.83 -15.21 2.58
N ARG A 48 12.29 -16.47 2.59
CA ARG A 48 13.71 -16.83 2.74
C ARG A 48 14.59 -16.50 1.53
N ASP A 49 13.99 -16.43 0.35
CA ASP A 49 14.68 -16.07 -0.90
C ASP A 49 14.78 -14.55 -1.07
N LEU A 50 14.01 -13.80 -0.26
CA LEU A 50 14.12 -12.35 -0.16
C LEU A 50 15.24 -12.02 0.84
N GLU A 51 16.19 -11.17 0.44
CA GLU A 51 17.21 -10.61 1.34
C GLU A 51 16.55 -9.64 2.35
N LEU A 52 15.85 -10.20 3.34
CA LEU A 52 15.19 -9.45 4.40
C LEU A 52 16.09 -9.36 5.62
N ASP A 53 16.06 -8.22 6.31
CA ASP A 53 16.58 -8.13 7.67
C ASP A 53 15.54 -8.59 8.70
N TYR A 54 14.29 -8.17 8.48
CA TYR A 54 13.15 -8.48 9.35
C TYR A 54 11.89 -8.77 8.55
N TYR A 55 11.03 -9.62 9.11
CA TYR A 55 9.64 -9.72 8.69
C TYR A 55 8.71 -9.56 9.90
N ILE A 56 7.45 -9.22 9.60
CA ILE A 56 6.42 -8.96 10.60
C ILE A 56 5.30 -9.95 10.33
N GLU A 57 4.98 -10.75 11.35
CA GLU A 57 3.84 -11.66 11.38
C GLU A 57 2.79 -11.15 12.35
N GLY A 58 1.56 -11.62 12.17
CA GLY A 58 0.52 -11.34 13.15
C GLY A 58 -0.62 -12.32 13.07
N GLU A 59 -1.33 -12.44 14.19
CA GLU A 59 -2.42 -13.39 14.39
C GLU A 59 -3.59 -12.66 15.03
N LEU A 60 -4.79 -12.84 14.48
CA LEU A 60 -6.03 -12.37 15.07
C LEU A 60 -6.70 -13.53 15.81
N THR A 61 -6.95 -13.33 17.09
CA THR A 61 -7.66 -14.28 17.97
C THR A 61 -8.89 -13.61 18.56
N GLU A 62 -9.89 -14.40 18.95
CA GLU A 62 -11.09 -13.90 19.61
C GLU A 62 -11.44 -14.78 20.81
N ILE A 63 -11.50 -14.19 22.00
CA ILE A 63 -11.82 -14.90 23.24
C ILE A 63 -12.90 -14.10 23.97
N GLY A 64 -14.06 -14.72 24.19
CA GLY A 64 -15.16 -14.08 24.93
C GLY A 64 -15.69 -12.80 24.29
N GLY A 65 -15.68 -12.71 22.96
CA GLY A 65 -16.13 -11.53 22.19
C GLY A 65 -15.14 -10.36 22.19
N ARG A 66 -13.93 -10.55 22.72
CA ARG A 66 -12.83 -9.59 22.59
C ARG A 66 -11.80 -10.10 21.61
N ARG A 67 -11.40 -9.25 20.68
CA ARG A 67 -10.40 -9.58 19.67
C ARG A 67 -9.03 -9.16 20.17
N ASN A 68 -8.04 -9.98 19.87
CA ASN A 68 -6.65 -9.73 20.18
C ASN A 68 -5.79 -9.95 18.93
N ILE A 69 -5.03 -8.93 18.56
CA ILE A 69 -4.01 -9.03 17.51
C ILE A 69 -2.67 -9.24 18.20
N ASN A 70 -2.03 -10.37 17.94
CA ASN A 70 -0.63 -10.56 18.25
C ASN A 70 0.21 -10.12 17.05
N VAL A 71 1.27 -9.36 17.28
CA VAL A 71 2.23 -8.94 16.25
C VAL A 71 3.62 -9.36 16.69
N THR A 72 4.35 -10.01 15.79
CA THR A 72 5.72 -10.46 16.03
C THR A 72 6.66 -9.88 14.99
N ILE A 73 7.78 -9.30 15.43
CA ILE A 73 8.90 -8.92 14.57
C ILE A 73 9.93 -10.03 14.67
N VAL A 74 10.29 -10.62 13.54
CA VAL A 74 11.25 -11.73 13.45
C VAL A 74 12.47 -11.29 12.68
N ASN A 75 13.65 -11.64 13.16
CA ASN A 75 14.89 -11.50 12.40
C ASN A 75 14.93 -12.57 11.31
N ALA A 76 15.00 -12.17 10.05
CA ALA A 76 14.87 -13.09 8.93
C ALA A 76 16.09 -14.03 8.78
N LYS A 77 17.27 -13.64 9.27
CA LYS A 77 18.50 -14.44 9.19
C LYS A 77 18.59 -15.50 10.29
N SER A 78 18.23 -15.14 11.52
CA SER A 78 18.31 -16.05 12.67
C SER A 78 17.00 -16.76 13.00
N GLU A 79 15.90 -16.39 12.35
CA GLU A 79 14.52 -16.84 12.66
C GLU A 79 14.11 -16.59 14.13
N SER A 80 14.82 -15.69 14.82
CA SER A 80 14.55 -15.38 16.22
C SER A 80 13.56 -14.23 16.36
N ASN A 81 12.61 -14.37 17.28
CA ASN A 81 11.67 -13.30 17.62
C ASN A 81 12.43 -12.13 18.27
N LEU A 82 12.46 -10.98 17.60
CA LEU A 82 12.98 -9.73 18.16
C LEU A 82 12.00 -9.15 19.18
N TRP A 83 10.70 -9.24 18.89
CA TRP A 83 9.64 -8.72 19.74
C TRP A 83 8.31 -9.37 19.39
N ALA A 84 7.45 -9.55 20.40
CA ALA A 84 6.05 -9.90 20.25
C ALA A 84 5.19 -8.99 21.14
N GLY A 85 4.04 -8.57 20.66
CA GLY A 85 3.06 -7.77 21.41
C GLY A 85 1.64 -8.16 21.09
N GLY A 86 0.82 -8.30 22.13
CA GLY A 86 -0.63 -8.52 22.03
C GLY A 86 -1.39 -7.22 22.23
N PHE A 87 -2.42 -7.02 21.40
CA PHE A 87 -3.27 -5.84 21.40
C PHE A 87 -4.72 -6.30 21.46
N GLU A 88 -5.31 -6.22 22.65
CA GLU A 88 -6.73 -6.50 22.89
C GLU A 88 -7.57 -5.25 22.59
N PHE A 89 -8.64 -5.41 21.83
CA PHE A 89 -9.53 -4.32 21.44
C PHE A 89 -10.96 -4.81 21.25
N LYS A 90 -11.91 -3.86 21.31
CA LYS A 90 -13.26 -4.06 20.80
C LYS A 90 -13.37 -3.55 19.36
N ASP A 91 -14.32 -4.09 18.61
CA ASP A 91 -14.50 -3.73 17.19
C ASP A 91 -14.71 -2.23 16.97
N GLU A 92 -15.29 -1.50 17.94
CA GLU A 92 -15.47 -0.05 17.81
C GLU A 92 -14.15 0.73 17.85
N GLU A 93 -13.10 0.15 18.42
CA GLU A 93 -11.82 0.79 18.69
C GLU A 93 -10.75 0.44 17.64
N ILE A 94 -11.04 -0.49 16.72
CA ILE A 94 -10.07 -1.06 15.78
C ILE A 94 -9.31 -0.01 14.96
N VAL A 95 -9.96 1.12 14.65
CA VAL A 95 -9.32 2.21 13.90
C VAL A 95 -8.18 2.81 14.74
N ALA A 96 -8.39 3.13 16.01
CA ALA A 96 -7.39 3.78 16.85
C ALA A 96 -6.20 2.88 17.20
N TYR A 97 -6.42 1.56 17.30
CA TYR A 97 -5.37 0.63 17.71
C TYR A 97 -4.30 0.38 16.65
N GLN A 98 -4.60 0.59 15.36
CA GLN A 98 -3.62 0.39 14.28
C GLN A 98 -2.41 1.32 14.38
N ASP A 99 -2.62 2.60 14.69
CA ASP A 99 -1.54 3.57 14.89
C ASP A 99 -0.67 3.15 16.09
N THR A 100 -1.28 2.58 17.13
CA THR A 100 -0.56 2.05 18.31
C THR A 100 0.35 0.88 17.93
N ILE A 101 -0.14 -0.05 17.11
CA ILE A 101 0.66 -1.19 16.61
C ILE A 101 1.86 -0.67 15.82
N ILE A 102 1.64 0.26 14.88
CA ILE A 102 2.70 0.83 14.04
C ILE A 102 3.76 1.56 14.88
N GLN A 103 3.35 2.40 15.83
CA GLN A 103 4.27 3.09 16.72
C GLN A 103 5.13 2.12 17.55
N ASN A 104 4.54 1.03 18.03
CA ASN A 104 5.30 0.00 18.75
C ASN A 104 6.29 -0.71 17.83
N ILE A 105 5.90 -1.04 16.60
CA ILE A 105 6.81 -1.63 15.60
C ILE A 105 8.00 -0.69 15.36
N LEU A 106 7.74 0.58 15.07
CA LEU A 106 8.78 1.58 14.79
C LEU A 106 9.73 1.78 15.98
N LYS A 107 9.19 1.86 17.19
CA LYS A 107 9.98 1.94 18.42
C LYS A 107 10.89 0.73 18.59
N LYS A 108 10.40 -0.49 18.27
CA LYS A 108 11.19 -1.73 18.38
C LYS A 108 12.25 -1.86 17.30
N LEU A 109 11.99 -1.30 16.12
CA LEU A 109 12.97 -1.19 15.05
C LEU A 109 13.95 -0.02 15.24
N ASN A 110 13.78 0.78 16.31
CA ASN A 110 14.54 2.01 16.56
C ASN A 110 14.49 3.00 15.38
N VAL A 111 13.32 3.10 14.74
CA VAL A 111 13.06 3.99 13.62
C VAL A 111 12.13 5.11 14.07
N GLU A 112 12.66 6.33 14.11
CA GLU A 112 11.85 7.53 14.31
C GLU A 112 11.35 8.05 12.96
N PRO A 113 10.02 8.12 12.74
CA PRO A 113 9.44 8.73 11.55
C PRO A 113 9.71 10.24 11.56
N ILE A 114 9.94 10.82 10.39
CA ILE A 114 10.28 12.24 10.23
C ILE A 114 9.04 12.98 9.70
N GLY A 115 8.65 14.10 10.34
CA GLY A 115 7.53 14.91 9.87
C GLY A 115 6.17 14.18 9.88
N ASN A 116 5.42 14.27 8.77
CA ASN A 116 4.07 13.72 8.62
C ASN A 116 4.04 12.34 7.92
N GLU A 117 5.13 11.57 7.95
CA GLU A 117 5.25 10.25 7.32
C GLU A 117 4.20 9.22 7.82
N LEU A 118 3.64 9.42 9.01
CA LEU A 118 2.59 8.58 9.55
C LEU A 118 1.21 8.99 9.00
N THR A 119 0.68 8.21 8.06
CA THR A 119 -0.73 8.30 7.69
C THR A 119 -1.59 7.66 8.78
N SER A 120 -2.23 8.48 9.62
CA SER A 120 -3.08 7.97 10.70
C SER A 120 -4.21 7.11 10.15
N SER A 121 -4.41 5.94 10.77
CA SER A 121 -5.53 5.04 10.53
C SER A 121 -6.88 5.75 10.60
N THR A 122 -7.01 6.76 11.48
CA THR A 122 -8.23 7.56 11.62
C THR A 122 -8.54 8.40 10.39
N ARG A 123 -7.53 8.86 9.65
CA ARG A 123 -7.69 9.58 8.39
C ARG A 123 -8.14 8.64 7.26
N VAL A 124 -7.62 7.43 7.25
CA VAL A 124 -7.89 6.41 6.22
C VAL A 124 -9.25 5.76 6.40
N TYR A 125 -9.57 5.34 7.62
CA TYR A 125 -10.77 4.57 7.91
C TYR A 125 -11.92 5.42 8.42
N LYS A 126 -11.66 6.48 9.21
CA LYS A 126 -12.65 7.33 9.88
C LYS A 126 -13.56 6.61 10.90
N ASN A 127 -14.10 5.44 10.56
CA ASN A 127 -14.97 4.64 11.40
C ASN A 127 -14.77 3.12 11.16
N PRO A 128 -15.25 2.26 12.09
CA PRO A 128 -15.12 0.80 11.97
C PRO A 128 -15.81 0.20 10.75
N GLU A 129 -16.94 0.76 10.30
CA GLU A 129 -17.68 0.28 9.13
C GLU A 129 -16.82 0.38 7.85
N THR A 130 -16.20 1.53 7.64
CA THR A 130 -15.30 1.78 6.51
C THR A 130 -14.05 0.88 6.60
N PHE A 131 -13.53 0.67 7.80
CA PHE A 131 -12.44 -0.29 8.02
C PHE A 131 -12.82 -1.70 7.57
N ASN A 132 -13.99 -2.20 7.98
CA ASN A 132 -14.47 -3.53 7.62
C ASN A 132 -14.69 -3.66 6.11
N LEU A 133 -15.31 -2.68 5.46
CA LEU A 133 -15.56 -2.68 4.02
C LEU A 133 -14.26 -2.62 3.20
N ILE A 134 -13.28 -1.83 3.63
CA ILE A 134 -11.94 -1.83 3.01
C ILE A 134 -11.29 -3.20 3.18
N GLY A 135 -11.36 -3.80 4.38
CA GLY A 135 -10.85 -5.14 4.65
C GLY A 135 -11.49 -6.23 3.79
N GLU A 136 -12.80 -6.17 3.62
CA GLU A 136 -13.57 -7.07 2.74
C GLU A 136 -13.10 -6.93 1.28
N GLY A 137 -13.01 -5.69 0.78
CA GLY A 137 -12.57 -5.44 -0.59
C GLY A 137 -11.14 -5.92 -0.85
N ILE A 138 -10.22 -5.68 0.09
CA ILE A 138 -8.85 -6.18 0.01
C ILE A 138 -8.85 -7.71 0.05
N TYR A 139 -9.60 -8.32 0.96
CA TYR A 139 -9.69 -9.78 1.03
C TYR A 139 -10.21 -10.39 -0.28
N HIS A 140 -11.27 -9.83 -0.87
CA HIS A 140 -11.77 -10.28 -2.17
C HIS A 140 -10.75 -10.09 -3.28
N PHE A 141 -10.03 -8.96 -3.29
CA PHE A 141 -8.93 -8.73 -4.23
C PHE A 141 -7.86 -9.82 -4.12
N GLU A 142 -7.47 -10.18 -2.90
CA GLU A 142 -6.49 -11.25 -2.65
C GLU A 142 -6.97 -12.62 -3.11
N GLN A 143 -8.28 -12.88 -3.01
CA GLN A 143 -8.91 -14.09 -3.54
C GLN A 143 -9.10 -14.05 -5.06
N LYS A 144 -8.57 -13.03 -5.75
CA LYS A 144 -8.77 -12.76 -7.18
C LYS A 144 -10.24 -12.57 -7.59
N LYS A 145 -11.11 -12.25 -6.62
CA LYS A 145 -12.53 -11.96 -6.81
C LYS A 145 -12.70 -10.47 -7.08
N TYR A 146 -12.13 -9.99 -8.17
CA TYR A 146 -11.98 -8.55 -8.44
C TYR A 146 -13.32 -7.79 -8.55
N TYR A 147 -14.39 -8.43 -9.06
CA TYR A 147 -15.72 -7.81 -9.09
C TYR A 147 -16.29 -7.59 -7.67
N ALA A 148 -16.20 -8.59 -6.80
CA ALA A 148 -16.63 -8.45 -5.40
C ALA A 148 -15.78 -7.42 -4.64
N ALA A 149 -14.47 -7.36 -4.94
CA ALA A 149 -13.60 -6.33 -4.41
C ALA A 149 -14.07 -4.91 -4.83
N ILE A 150 -14.38 -4.72 -6.11
CA ILE A 150 -14.90 -3.45 -6.64
C ILE A 150 -16.23 -3.06 -5.97
N GLU A 151 -17.13 -4.02 -5.71
CA GLU A 151 -18.38 -3.76 -5.00
C GLU A 151 -18.14 -3.26 -3.57
N ALA A 152 -17.27 -3.92 -2.81
CA ALA A 152 -16.88 -3.48 -1.48
C ALA A 152 -16.25 -2.07 -1.49
N PHE A 153 -15.32 -1.80 -2.42
CA PHE A 153 -14.72 -0.47 -2.55
C PHE A 153 -15.73 0.59 -2.99
N ASN A 154 -16.72 0.24 -3.83
CA ASN A 154 -17.81 1.15 -4.16
C ASN A 154 -18.67 1.49 -2.94
N SER A 155 -18.92 0.54 -2.04
CA SER A 155 -19.62 0.80 -0.78
C SER A 155 -18.84 1.79 0.10
N VAL A 156 -17.52 1.63 0.20
CA VAL A 156 -16.66 2.62 0.88
C VAL A 156 -16.79 4.00 0.24
N LEU A 157 -16.70 4.08 -1.10
CA LEU A 157 -16.74 5.36 -1.82
C LEU A 157 -18.13 6.04 -1.81
N LYS A 158 -19.20 5.32 -1.45
CA LYS A 158 -20.51 5.93 -1.15
C LYS A 158 -20.52 6.65 0.20
N ILE A 159 -19.84 6.07 1.20
CA ILE A 159 -19.71 6.62 2.55
C ILE A 159 -18.69 7.77 2.56
N ASP A 160 -17.54 7.54 1.92
CA ASP A 160 -16.42 8.48 1.83
C ASP A 160 -15.90 8.58 0.39
N PRO A 161 -16.46 9.49 -0.43
CA PRO A 161 -16.04 9.69 -1.82
C PRO A 161 -14.59 10.17 -2.00
N ALA A 162 -13.94 10.61 -0.92
CA ALA A 162 -12.54 11.05 -0.91
C ALA A 162 -11.58 9.95 -0.43
N ASN A 163 -12.06 8.74 -0.14
CA ASN A 163 -11.21 7.66 0.34
C ASN A 163 -10.22 7.20 -0.75
N ILE A 164 -8.96 7.59 -0.57
CA ILE A 164 -7.87 7.29 -1.52
C ILE A 164 -7.58 5.79 -1.55
N VAL A 165 -7.62 5.11 -0.40
CA VAL A 165 -7.34 3.67 -0.30
C VAL A 165 -8.36 2.86 -1.09
N ALA A 166 -9.65 3.14 -0.91
CA ALA A 166 -10.70 2.46 -1.67
C ALA A 166 -10.62 2.79 -3.17
N SER A 167 -10.34 4.04 -3.54
CA SER A 167 -10.16 4.42 -4.95
C SER A 167 -8.98 3.69 -5.58
N TYR A 168 -7.84 3.65 -4.90
CA TYR A 168 -6.63 2.97 -5.36
C TYR A 168 -6.86 1.46 -5.55
N HIS A 169 -7.40 0.78 -4.54
CA HIS A 169 -7.66 -0.66 -4.66
C HIS A 169 -8.76 -0.98 -5.69
N LYS A 170 -9.72 -0.09 -5.90
CA LYS A 170 -10.69 -0.20 -7.00
C LYS A 170 -10.01 -0.09 -8.36
N ALA A 171 -9.12 0.90 -8.55
CA ALA A 171 -8.34 1.04 -9.79
C ALA A 171 -7.50 -0.22 -10.06
N LYS A 172 -6.82 -0.72 -9.03
CA LYS A 172 -6.07 -1.97 -9.09
C LYS A 172 -6.94 -3.17 -9.46
N SER A 173 -8.15 -3.26 -8.92
CA SER A 173 -9.10 -4.32 -9.27
C SER A 173 -9.53 -4.26 -10.74
N TYR A 174 -9.73 -3.06 -11.29
CA TYR A 174 -9.99 -2.91 -12.73
C TYR A 174 -8.77 -3.27 -13.58
N PHE A 175 -7.57 -2.92 -13.12
CA PHE A 175 -6.32 -3.29 -13.79
C PHE A 175 -6.19 -4.82 -13.92
N GLU A 176 -6.41 -5.56 -12.83
CA GLU A 176 -6.38 -7.03 -12.83
C GLU A 176 -7.45 -7.67 -13.73
N LEU A 177 -8.55 -6.95 -13.99
CA LEU A 177 -9.58 -7.33 -14.96
C LEU A 177 -9.22 -6.93 -16.41
N ASN A 178 -8.02 -6.39 -16.64
CA ASN A 178 -7.59 -5.77 -17.91
C ASN A 178 -8.47 -4.59 -18.36
N ASN A 179 -9.23 -3.98 -17.45
CA ASN A 179 -10.01 -2.78 -17.71
C ASN A 179 -9.16 -1.53 -17.41
N PHE A 180 -8.15 -1.31 -18.24
CA PHE A 180 -7.18 -0.24 -18.05
C PHE A 180 -7.80 1.15 -18.14
N LYS A 181 -8.85 1.33 -18.94
CA LYS A 181 -9.52 2.62 -19.10
C LYS A 181 -10.13 3.12 -17.79
N ASP A 182 -10.91 2.27 -17.12
CA ASP A 182 -11.56 2.65 -15.86
C ASP A 182 -10.54 2.77 -14.71
N ALA A 183 -9.49 1.94 -14.73
CA ALA A 183 -8.38 2.08 -13.79
C ALA A 183 -7.69 3.45 -13.94
N MET A 184 -7.37 3.87 -15.16
CA MET A 184 -6.72 5.16 -15.44
C MET A 184 -7.57 6.35 -14.99
N ILE A 185 -8.88 6.35 -15.29
CA ILE A 185 -9.80 7.44 -14.86
C ILE A 185 -9.79 7.60 -13.34
N ILE A 186 -9.72 6.49 -12.61
CA ILE A 186 -9.68 6.54 -11.14
C ILE A 186 -8.32 7.07 -10.66
N CYS A 187 -7.22 6.64 -11.28
CA CYS A 187 -5.87 7.13 -10.95
C CYS A 187 -5.74 8.64 -11.21
N GLU A 188 -6.20 9.14 -12.36
CA GLU A 188 -6.24 10.57 -12.67
C GLU A 188 -7.01 11.35 -11.60
N ARG A 189 -8.18 10.85 -11.21
CA ARG A 189 -9.00 11.49 -10.16
C ARG A 189 -8.33 11.47 -8.77
N ILE A 190 -7.54 10.45 -8.46
CA ILE A 190 -6.74 10.42 -7.22
C ILE A 190 -5.67 11.50 -7.29
N LEU A 191 -4.96 11.60 -8.42
CA LEU A 191 -3.89 12.59 -8.62
C LEU A 191 -4.42 14.03 -8.61
N ASP A 192 -5.56 14.29 -9.24
CA ASP A 192 -6.23 15.60 -9.21
C ASP A 192 -6.58 16.05 -7.78
N LYS A 193 -6.88 15.09 -6.89
CA LYS A 193 -7.16 15.34 -5.47
C LYS A 193 -5.90 15.38 -4.60
N SER A 194 -4.77 14.88 -5.09
CA SER A 194 -3.52 14.72 -4.33
C SER A 194 -2.71 16.02 -4.14
N ILE A 195 -3.25 17.16 -4.58
CA ILE A 195 -2.70 18.51 -4.41
C ILE A 195 -2.45 18.88 -2.91
N GLU A 196 -2.88 18.05 -1.95
CA GLU A 196 -2.79 18.26 -0.50
C GLU A 196 -1.92 17.23 0.29
N ILE A 197 -1.20 16.27 -0.31
CA ILE A 197 -0.48 15.21 0.46
C ILE A 197 0.89 14.82 -0.14
N ASP A 198 1.90 14.63 0.73
CA ASP A 198 3.29 14.26 0.41
C ASP A 198 3.47 12.89 -0.29
N PRO A 199 4.46 12.76 -1.21
CA PRO A 199 4.69 11.57 -2.05
C PRO A 199 5.46 10.42 -1.37
N ILE A 200 5.15 9.18 -1.79
CA ILE A 200 5.75 7.91 -1.33
C ILE A 200 6.80 7.41 -2.38
N GLN A 201 7.87 6.71 -1.97
CA GLN A 201 9.04 6.29 -2.79
C GLN A 201 9.16 4.77 -3.07
N TRP A 202 9.39 4.39 -4.33
CA TRP A 202 10.14 3.17 -4.70
C TRP A 202 10.90 3.26 -6.05
N ARG A 203 11.71 2.24 -6.40
CA ARG A 203 12.87 2.29 -7.33
C ARG A 203 13.03 0.99 -8.14
N MET A 204 13.14 1.11 -9.48
CA MET A 204 13.70 0.13 -10.42
C MET A 204 14.58 0.88 -11.45
N PRO A 205 15.65 0.26 -12.01
CA PRO A 205 16.63 0.97 -12.83
C PRO A 205 16.09 1.31 -14.23
N ILE A 206 16.17 2.60 -14.57
CA ILE A 206 15.77 3.22 -15.84
C ILE A 206 16.98 3.20 -16.80
N PRO A 207 16.81 3.07 -18.14
CA PRO A 207 17.89 3.30 -19.08
C PRO A 207 18.47 4.72 -18.94
N GLU A 208 19.80 4.81 -18.79
CA GLU A 208 20.49 6.05 -18.39
C GLU A 208 20.18 7.23 -19.32
N LYS A 209 19.52 8.26 -18.77
CA LYS A 209 19.51 9.62 -19.31
C LYS A 209 20.30 10.52 -18.35
N LYS A 210 21.13 11.40 -18.91
CA LYS A 210 21.68 12.54 -18.16
C LYS A 210 20.52 13.42 -17.67
N ASP A 211 20.61 13.83 -16.40
CA ASP A 211 19.71 14.78 -15.72
C ASP A 211 18.36 14.23 -15.20
N VAL A 212 18.29 12.94 -14.78
CA VAL A 212 17.08 12.36 -14.15
C VAL A 212 17.42 11.66 -12.82
N HIS A 213 16.80 12.08 -11.72
CA HIS A 213 17.03 11.51 -10.37
C HIS A 213 16.11 10.30 -10.08
N PRO A 214 16.63 9.09 -9.80
CA PRO A 214 15.84 7.85 -9.77
C PRO A 214 14.90 7.61 -8.58
N ILE A 215 14.60 8.61 -7.73
CA ILE A 215 14.23 8.35 -6.33
C ILE A 215 12.70 8.31 -6.04
N LEU A 216 11.79 8.61 -6.98
CA LEU A 216 10.37 8.80 -6.65
C LEU A 216 9.39 8.09 -7.62
N CYS A 217 9.37 6.76 -7.65
CA CYS A 217 8.41 5.99 -8.47
C CYS A 217 7.78 4.81 -7.71
N ASP A 218 6.58 5.00 -7.15
CA ASP A 218 5.98 3.94 -6.32
C ASP A 218 5.07 2.94 -7.01
N ASN A 219 4.67 3.14 -8.27
CA ASN A 219 3.87 2.16 -9.01
C ASN A 219 4.16 2.23 -10.51
N ILE A 220 4.99 1.30 -11.00
CA ILE A 220 5.09 0.98 -12.42
C ILE A 220 4.23 -0.26 -12.66
N GLU A 221 3.21 -0.14 -13.50
CA GLU A 221 2.42 -1.28 -13.96
C GLU A 221 2.84 -1.66 -15.39
N LEU A 222 3.27 -2.92 -15.55
CA LEU A 222 3.62 -3.54 -16.83
C LEU A 222 2.34 -4.04 -17.52
N ILE A 223 2.08 -3.58 -18.75
CA ILE A 223 1.03 -4.11 -19.61
C ILE A 223 1.68 -5.15 -20.55
N GLU A 224 1.86 -6.37 -20.05
CA GLU A 224 2.53 -7.47 -20.78
C GLU A 224 1.88 -7.82 -22.12
N LYS A 225 0.59 -7.48 -22.31
CA LYS A 225 -0.15 -7.80 -23.53
C LYS A 225 0.08 -6.82 -24.69
N ASN A 226 0.60 -5.63 -24.40
CA ASN A 226 0.79 -4.56 -25.38
C ASN A 226 2.23 -4.01 -25.43
N ASP A 227 3.15 -4.63 -24.68
CA ASP A 227 4.49 -4.12 -24.46
C ASP A 227 4.49 -2.66 -23.99
N LEU A 228 3.66 -2.26 -23.02
CA LEU A 228 3.57 -0.86 -22.58
C LEU A 228 3.72 -0.74 -21.06
N ALA A 229 4.45 0.28 -20.61
CA ALA A 229 4.55 0.67 -19.21
C ALA A 229 4.23 2.15 -19.07
N ILE A 230 3.39 2.49 -18.08
CA ILE A 230 3.05 3.88 -17.75
C ILE A 230 3.87 4.27 -16.52
N MET A 231 4.60 5.37 -16.64
CA MET A 231 5.53 5.86 -15.64
C MET A 231 5.28 7.35 -15.41
N LEU A 232 5.22 7.75 -14.14
CA LEU A 232 5.31 9.16 -13.77
C LEU A 232 6.77 9.49 -13.46
N LEU A 233 7.36 10.37 -14.26
CA LEU A 233 8.76 10.83 -14.18
C LEU A 233 8.79 12.26 -13.65
N LYS A 234 9.32 12.46 -12.44
CA LYS A 234 9.52 13.80 -11.89
C LYS A 234 10.86 14.39 -12.37
N GLY A 235 10.83 15.57 -12.98
CA GLY A 235 12.02 16.29 -13.44
C GLY A 235 12.21 17.62 -12.71
N ASP A 236 13.40 18.22 -12.81
CA ASP A 236 13.80 19.46 -12.11
C ASP A 236 12.95 20.71 -12.41
N LYS A 237 12.01 20.64 -13.39
CA LYS A 237 11.14 21.74 -13.81
C LYS A 237 9.68 21.35 -14.06
N VAL A 238 9.44 20.12 -14.53
CA VAL A 238 8.11 19.62 -14.93
C VAL A 238 8.10 18.09 -14.72
N SER A 239 7.05 17.55 -14.11
CA SER A 239 6.82 16.11 -14.06
C SER A 239 6.22 15.63 -15.38
N ARG A 240 6.44 14.38 -15.77
CA ARG A 240 5.99 13.85 -17.06
C ARG A 240 5.38 12.48 -16.85
N MET A 241 4.17 12.27 -17.33
CA MET A 241 3.65 10.93 -17.50
C MET A 241 4.14 10.39 -18.83
N ILE A 242 4.82 9.25 -18.82
CA ILE A 242 5.40 8.64 -19.99
C ILE A 242 4.84 7.23 -20.12
N CYS A 243 4.27 6.96 -21.28
CA CYS A 243 3.98 5.62 -21.72
C CYS A 243 5.14 5.18 -22.62
N PHE A 244 5.84 4.11 -22.28
CA PHE A 244 6.92 3.58 -23.09
C PHE A 244 6.72 2.11 -23.41
N ASN A 245 7.24 1.71 -24.57
CA ASN A 245 7.17 0.34 -25.01
C ASN A 245 8.23 -0.51 -24.31
N THR A 246 7.83 -1.58 -23.63
CA THR A 246 8.71 -2.41 -22.79
C THR A 246 9.65 -3.30 -23.58
N SER A 247 9.34 -3.58 -24.85
CA SER A 247 10.15 -4.40 -25.75
C SER A 247 11.17 -3.60 -26.55
N SER A 248 10.85 -2.36 -26.93
CA SER A 248 11.71 -1.48 -27.74
C SER A 248 12.40 -0.37 -26.95
N GLY A 249 11.96 -0.11 -25.72
CA GLY A 249 12.43 1.01 -24.89
C GLY A 249 12.03 2.39 -25.42
N GLN A 250 11.19 2.47 -26.45
CA GLN A 250 10.76 3.73 -27.07
C GLN A 250 9.54 4.32 -26.37
N ILE A 251 9.53 5.64 -26.21
CA ILE A 251 8.39 6.37 -25.65
C ILE A 251 7.25 6.38 -26.68
N SER A 252 6.10 5.84 -26.31
CA SER A 252 4.87 5.85 -27.10
C SER A 252 4.18 7.21 -27.00
N TRP A 253 4.17 7.80 -25.80
CA TRP A 253 3.71 9.17 -25.59
C TRP A 253 4.24 9.72 -24.26
N GLU A 254 4.52 11.02 -24.22
CA GLU A 254 4.82 11.76 -22.99
C GLU A 254 3.81 12.90 -22.82
N ASN A 255 3.32 13.11 -21.61
CA ASN A 255 2.52 14.28 -21.25
C ASN A 255 3.21 15.03 -20.12
N PRO A 256 3.59 16.30 -20.32
CA PRO A 256 4.02 17.15 -19.22
C PRO A 256 2.87 17.36 -18.24
N ILE A 257 3.14 17.14 -16.97
CA ILE A 257 2.27 17.43 -15.85
C ILE A 257 2.93 18.58 -15.10
N ASP A 258 2.24 19.72 -15.08
CA ASP A 258 2.68 20.89 -14.33
C ASP A 258 2.70 20.55 -12.83
N ASP A 259 3.89 20.23 -12.35
CA ASP A 259 4.15 19.92 -10.96
C ASP A 259 4.49 21.23 -10.23
N LYS A 260 3.52 21.76 -9.48
CA LYS A 260 3.69 22.98 -8.69
C LYS A 260 4.63 22.79 -7.49
N PHE A 261 5.12 21.57 -7.23
CA PHE A 261 6.10 21.26 -6.19
C PHE A 261 7.55 21.22 -6.70
N VAL A 262 7.81 21.64 -7.94
CA VAL A 262 9.16 22.07 -8.30
C VAL A 262 9.40 23.42 -7.64
N SER A 263 9.85 23.38 -6.38
CA SER A 263 10.50 24.51 -5.75
C SER A 263 11.57 25.04 -6.69
N ASN A 264 11.48 26.33 -7.05
CA ASN A 264 12.62 27.04 -7.62
C ASN A 264 13.85 26.74 -6.76
N THR A 265 14.78 25.98 -7.31
CA THR A 265 16.12 25.84 -6.77
C THR A 265 16.83 27.18 -6.96
N VAL A 266 16.96 27.92 -5.86
CA VAL A 266 18.12 28.79 -5.61
C VAL A 266 18.83 28.21 -4.40
#